data_AF-A0A957SKR1-F1
#
_entry.id   AF-A0A957SKR1-F1
#
_cell.length_a   1.000
_cell.length_b   1.000
_cell.length_c   1.000
_cell.angle_alpha   90.00
_cell.angle_beta   90.00
_cell.angle_gamma   90.00
#
_symmetry.space_group_name_H-M   'P 1'
#
loop_
_entity.id
_entity.type
_entity.pdbx_description
1 polymer ?
#
loop_
_entity_poly.entity_id
_entity_poly.type
_entity_poly.pdbx_seq_one_letter_code
_entity_poly.pdbx_strand_id
1 'polypeptide(L)' 'YGNQRGVGKGIRASGIAREDLFVTTKLDGEFQGGDRAIGGLDECLNQLGMEYVDLLLIHWPLPQRDEYISTWQTF' A
#
# COMPACT_ATOMS: atom_id res chain seq x y z
N TYR A 1 -2.96 -4.53 -7.72
CA TYR A 1 -2.66 -5.50 -8.82
C TYR A 1 -2.84 -6.96 -8.40
N GLY A 2 -3.07 -7.27 -7.12
CA GLY A 2 -3.34 -8.64 -6.67
C GLY A 2 -2.11 -9.55 -6.64
N ASN A 3 -0.91 -8.98 -6.70
CA ASN A 3 0.36 -9.72 -6.75
C ASN A 3 1.29 -9.44 -5.56
N GLN A 4 0.82 -8.72 -4.54
CA GLN A 4 1.59 -8.34 -3.35
C GLN A 4 2.22 -9.56 -2.65
N ARG A 5 1.49 -10.68 -2.53
CA ARG A 5 2.01 -11.93 -1.96
C ARG A 5 3.18 -12.50 -2.76
N GLY A 6 3.15 -12.36 -4.08
CA GLY A 6 4.24 -12.79 -4.97
C GLY A 6 5.47 -11.88 -4.83
N VAL A 7 5.25 -10.57 -4.84
CA VAL A 7 6.32 -9.55 -4.64
C VAL A 7 7.01 -9.77 -3.29
N GLY A 8 6.24 -9.91 -2.22
CA GLY A 8 6.77 -10.16 -0.87
C GLY A 8 7.61 -11.44 -0.77
N LYS A 9 7.15 -12.53 -1.42
CA LYS A 9 7.93 -13.77 -1.51
C LYS A 9 9.25 -13.57 -2.26
N GLY A 10 9.22 -12.85 -3.40
CA GLY A 10 10.41 -12.56 -4.20
C GLY A 10 11.45 -11.75 -3.42
N ILE A 11 11.00 -10.73 -2.69
CA ILE A 11 11.88 -9.90 -1.86
C ILE A 11 12.52 -10.73 -0.75
N ARG A 12 11.75 -11.53 0.01
CA ARG A 12 12.34 -12.42 1.04
C ARG A 12 13.32 -13.45 0.47
N ALA A 13 13.03 -14.01 -0.71
CA ALA A 13 13.89 -14.97 -1.36
C ALA A 13 15.19 -14.35 -1.93
N SER A 14 15.23 -13.03 -2.13
CA SER A 14 16.39 -12.33 -2.67
C SER A 14 17.60 -12.31 -1.73
N GLY A 15 17.37 -12.42 -0.42
CA GLY A 15 18.43 -12.29 0.60
C GLY A 15 18.97 -10.86 0.77
N ILE A 16 18.42 -9.87 0.06
CA ILE A 16 18.78 -8.45 0.22
C ILE A 16 18.12 -7.91 1.50
N ALA A 17 18.85 -7.11 2.28
CA ALA A 17 18.33 -6.48 3.47
C ALA A 17 17.14 -5.57 3.11
N ARG A 18 16.11 -5.49 3.97
CA ARG A 18 14.86 -4.78 3.64
C ARG A 18 15.12 -3.29 3.42
N GLU A 19 16.01 -2.71 4.22
CA GLU A 19 16.44 -1.31 4.19
C GLU A 19 17.22 -0.91 2.93
N ASP A 20 17.76 -1.88 2.18
CA ASP A 20 18.45 -1.64 0.91
C ASP A 20 17.49 -1.62 -0.30
N LEU A 21 16.19 -1.86 -0.07
CA LEU A 21 15.16 -1.92 -1.10
C LEU A 21 14.20 -0.74 -0.98
N PHE A 22 13.84 -0.15 -2.12
CA PHE A 22 12.77 0.83 -2.20
C PHE A 22 11.49 0.18 -2.75
N VAL A 23 10.50 -0.02 -1.89
CA VAL A 23 9.23 -0.67 -2.20
C VAL A 23 8.10 0.36 -2.24
N THR A 24 7.46 0.48 -3.40
CA THR A 24 6.26 1.30 -3.58
C THR A 24 5.03 0.42 -3.77
N THR A 25 3.93 0.78 -3.09
CA THR A 25 2.60 0.22 -3.38
C THR A 25 1.58 1.35 -3.52
N LYS A 26 0.34 0.98 -3.86
CA LYS A 26 -0.76 1.94 -4.05
C LYS A 26 -1.97 1.47 -3.26
N LEU A 27 -2.64 2.41 -2.58
CA LEU A 27 -3.91 2.18 -1.93
C LEU A 27 -4.99 1.95 -3.00
N ASP A 28 -5.71 0.83 -2.92
CA ASP A 28 -6.83 0.58 -3.81
C ASP A 28 -7.96 1.60 -3.57
N GLY A 29 -8.69 1.92 -4.63
CA GLY A 29 -9.77 2.90 -4.59
C GLY A 29 -10.90 2.54 -3.64
N GLU A 30 -11.15 1.24 -3.42
CA GLU A 30 -12.17 0.78 -2.47
C GLU A 30 -11.90 1.17 -1.01
N PHE A 31 -10.62 1.38 -0.68
CA PHE A 31 -10.16 1.74 0.67
C PHE A 31 -10.01 3.24 0.89
N GLN A 32 -10.38 4.10 -0.07
CA GLN A 32 -10.35 5.55 0.18
C GLN A 32 -11.32 5.96 1.29
N GLY A 33 -11.03 7.08 1.94
CA GLY A 33 -11.82 7.66 3.03
C GLY A 33 -11.36 7.27 4.44
N GLY A 34 -10.75 8.22 5.15
CA GLY A 34 -10.42 8.12 6.59
C GLY A 34 -9.80 6.79 7.01
N ASP A 35 -10.28 6.23 8.11
CA ASP A 35 -9.76 4.98 8.70
C ASP A 35 -9.81 3.76 7.77
N ARG A 36 -10.65 3.75 6.72
CA ARG A 36 -10.61 2.67 5.70
C ARG A 36 -9.27 2.63 4.98
N ALA A 37 -8.62 3.78 4.83
CA ALA A 37 -7.32 3.87 4.19
C ALA A 37 -6.24 3.17 5.03
N ILE A 38 -6.33 3.27 6.37
CA ILE A 38 -5.45 2.57 7.30
C ILE A 38 -5.62 1.05 7.12
N GLY A 39 -6.86 0.55 7.13
CA GLY A 39 -7.12 -0.87 6.91
C GLY A 39 -6.65 -1.39 5.55
N GLY A 40 -6.74 -0.57 4.50
CA GLY A 40 -6.21 -0.90 3.17
C GLY A 40 -4.68 -0.99 3.12
N LEU A 41 -3.98 -0.12 3.87
CA LEU A 41 -2.53 -0.21 4.03
C LEU A 41 -2.15 -1.47 4.83
N ASP A 42 -2.83 -1.73 5.94
CA ASP A 42 -2.58 -2.92 6.78
C ASP A 42 -2.73 -4.21 5.98
N GLU A 43 -3.80 -4.34 5.18
CA GLU A 43 -3.99 -5.49 4.29
C GLU A 43 -2.86 -5.59 3.25
N CYS A 44 -2.43 -4.47 2.67
CA CYS A 44 -1.30 -4.47 1.74
C CYS A 44 0.01 -4.93 2.39
N LEU A 45 0.32 -4.42 3.58
CA LEU A 45 1.51 -4.77 4.36
C LEU A 45 1.48 -6.25 4.76
N ASN A 46 0.33 -6.76 5.19
CA ASN A 46 0.12 -8.18 5.49
C ASN A 46 0.33 -9.07 4.26
N GLN A 47 -0.16 -8.66 3.09
CA GLN A 47 0.05 -9.42 1.85
C GLN A 47 1.52 -9.40 1.39
N LEU A 48 2.20 -8.26 1.50
CA LEU A 48 3.63 -8.15 1.24
C LEU A 48 4.45 -8.94 2.29
N GLY A 49 3.95 -9.07 3.51
CA GLY A 49 4.67 -9.59 4.66
C GLY A 49 5.81 -8.65 5.06
N MET A 50 5.47 -7.37 5.26
CA MET A 50 6.38 -6.28 5.60
C MET A 50 5.73 -5.38 6.64
N GLU A 51 6.54 -4.63 7.40
CA GLU A 51 6.05 -3.66 8.39
C GLU A 51 5.87 -2.26 7.79
N TYR A 52 6.57 -1.95 6.70
CA TYR A 52 6.48 -0.67 6.02
C TYR A 52 6.73 -0.79 4.51
N VAL A 53 6.26 0.23 3.78
CA VAL A 53 6.63 0.54 2.40
C VAL A 53 7.31 1.90 2.36
N ASP A 54 8.18 2.10 1.39
CA ASP A 54 8.96 3.34 1.26
C ASP A 54 8.12 4.45 0.61
N LEU A 55 7.09 4.07 -0.14
CA LEU A 55 6.13 5.00 -0.74
C LEU A 55 4.76 4.35 -0.86
N LEU A 56 3.74 5.02 -0.32
CA LEU A 56 2.33 4.72 -0.55
C LEU A 56 1.73 5.80 -1.45
N LEU A 57 0.99 5.39 -2.48
CA LEU A 57 0.29 6.31 -3.39
C LEU A 57 -1.22 6.08 -3.34
N ILE A 58 -2.00 7.15 -3.45
CA ILE A 58 -3.40 7.06 -3.85
C ILE A 58 -3.42 6.62 -5.32
N HIS A 59 -3.95 5.44 -5.65
CA HIS A 59 -3.86 4.91 -7.00
C HIS A 59 -4.60 5.78 -8.04
N TRP A 60 -5.77 6.30 -7.68
CA TRP A 60 -6.61 7.16 -8.51
C TRP A 60 -7.40 8.14 -7.66
N PRO A 61 -7.72 9.35 -8.13
CA PRO A 61 -8.48 10.32 -7.33
C PRO A 61 -9.98 9.98 -7.16
N LEU A 62 -10.56 9.11 -8.00
CA LEU A 62 -11.98 8.70 -7.94
C LEU A 62 -12.97 9.84 -7.59
N PRO A 63 -13.07 10.90 -8.41
CA PRO A 63 -13.75 12.14 -8.04
C PRO A 63 -15.24 11.97 -7.74
N GLN A 64 -15.91 10.94 -8.28
CA GLN A 64 -17.32 10.64 -7.95
C GLN A 64 -17.52 10.21 -6.49
N ARG A 65 -16.46 9.76 -5.81
CA ARG A 65 -16.48 9.40 -4.39
C ARG A 65 -16.07 10.57 -3.49
N ASP A 66 -15.29 11.50 -4.01
CA ASP A 66 -14.77 12.68 -3.30
C ASP A 66 -14.03 12.36 -1.98
N GLU A 67 -13.38 11.20 -1.91
CA GLU A 67 -12.71 10.69 -0.69
C GLU A 67 -11.20 10.94 -0.69
N TYR A 68 -10.61 11.30 -1.83
CA TYR A 68 -9.15 11.39 -2.02
C TYR A 68 -8.46 12.42 -1.12
N ILE A 69 -9.11 13.55 -0.78
CA ILE A 69 -8.55 14.53 0.17
C ILE A 69 -8.50 13.93 1.58
N SER A 70 -9.59 13.29 2.03
CA SER A 70 -9.62 12.69 3.36
C SER A 70 -8.61 11.54 3.49
N THR A 71 -8.40 10.76 2.42
CA THR A 71 -7.33 9.76 2.35
C THR A 71 -5.95 10.40 2.45
N TRP A 72 -5.71 11.50 1.73
CA TRP A 72 -4.44 12.20 1.81
C TRP A 72 -4.15 12.72 3.22
N GLN A 73 -5.16 13.21 3.94
CA GLN A 73 -4.99 13.73 5.30
C GLN A 73 -4.80 12.62 6.36
N THR A 74 -5.06 11.36 6.02
CA THR A 74 -4.92 10.22 6.94
C THR A 74 -3.46 9.79 7.11
N PHE A 75 -2.61 10.06 6.12
CA PHE A 75 -1.19 9.72 6.08
C PHE A 75 -0.32 10.96 6.13
#